data_AF-A0A7S4IQD6-F1
#
_entry.id   AF-A0A7S4IQD6-F1
#
_cell.length_a   1.000
_cell.length_b   1.000
_cell.length_c   1.000
_cell.angle_alpha   90.00
_cell.angle_beta   90.00
_cell.angle_gamma   90.00
#
_symmetry.space_group_name_H-M   'P 1'
#
loop_
_entity.id
_entity.type
_entity.pdbx_description
1 polymer ?
#
loop_
_entity_poly.entity_id
_entity_poly.type
_entity_poly.pdbx_seq_one_letter_code
_entity_poly.pdbx_strand_id
1 'polypeptide(L)'
;SDSISSREILLLLGGLAVGAVGATYLHKCMGSRVSERVQQGKKVIAGEGEEELQQEQFKRNIQFVGEDEFAKLANAKIVIVGIGGTGSHAAHLLARTGVQHLRLIDLDQVSLSSLNRHAVATREDVGKSKVEVMKEHLLKTVPALECECVRDILTQDNGRRLILSTDPNDLECLTESKPDFVVDCIDNVETKAFLLSLCKAENVPVITSCGAGCRCDPTKLTICDISEAAGDPLLKATKQVLGKTYKIRKGIACLYSSEKPPRKLLPFTENEEDISEYSTLPDIHMRVRIVPVLGPMPAIWGNALAMYVINTICNQPFTPQPVESRGRKYWDNLMNKVNAAETKFASTRNVECGNLNKDEAFFVVEYLWNYLSAFSGIASSQRDGLTIARWDIEKPLSVDNAIPLLVSEAARHYGTKGKPLPWTEQKQREIERILANSKQE
;
A
#
# COMPACT_ATOMS: atom_id res chain seq x y z
N SER A 1 -3.08 -61.29 -31.02
CA SER A 1 -4.49 -60.85 -31.03
C SER A 1 -4.52 -59.62 -30.18
N ASP A 2 -4.78 -58.43 -30.72
CA ASP A 2 -5.96 -58.12 -31.52
C ASP A 2 -5.62 -57.24 -32.72
N SER A 3 -6.01 -57.71 -33.91
CA SER A 3 -6.00 -56.90 -35.12
C SER A 3 -7.23 -55.99 -35.09
N ILE A 4 -7.03 -54.70 -34.86
CA ILE A 4 -8.07 -53.67 -34.98
C ILE A 4 -8.72 -53.84 -36.36
N SER A 5 -10.03 -54.06 -36.41
CA SER A 5 -10.70 -54.37 -37.67
C SER A 5 -10.76 -53.12 -38.55
N SER A 6 -10.71 -53.27 -39.88
CA SER A 6 -10.77 -52.13 -40.81
C SER A 6 -12.03 -51.27 -40.64
N ARG A 7 -13.11 -51.80 -40.02
CA ARG A 7 -14.31 -51.03 -39.64
C ARG A 7 -14.08 -50.11 -38.44
N GLU A 8 -13.25 -50.50 -37.47
CA GLU A 8 -12.95 -49.70 -36.29
C GLU A 8 -12.06 -48.50 -36.64
N ILE A 9 -11.11 -48.68 -37.57
CA ILE A 9 -10.29 -47.59 -38.13
C ILE A 9 -11.17 -46.57 -38.89
N LEU A 10 -12.16 -47.06 -39.66
CA LEU A 10 -13.07 -46.18 -40.40
C LEU A 10 -14.01 -45.39 -39.47
N LEU A 11 -14.46 -45.99 -38.37
CA LEU A 11 -15.25 -45.32 -37.33
C LEU A 11 -14.43 -44.27 -36.56
N LEU A 12 -13.16 -44.55 -36.26
CA LEU A 12 -12.24 -43.61 -35.64
C LEU A 12 -11.91 -42.42 -36.56
N LEU A 13 -11.66 -42.67 -37.84
CA LEU A 13 -11.42 -41.61 -38.84
C LEU A 13 -12.68 -40.76 -39.09
N GLY A 14 -13.86 -41.39 -39.15
CA GLY A 14 -15.14 -40.69 -39.24
C GLY A 14 -15.44 -39.82 -38.02
N GLY A 15 -15.18 -40.32 -36.81
CA GLY A 15 -15.34 -39.58 -35.56
C GLY A 15 -14.39 -38.39 -35.44
N LEU A 16 -13.13 -38.54 -35.86
CA LEU A 16 -12.14 -37.44 -35.91
C LEU A 16 -12.52 -36.36 -36.92
N ALA A 17 -13.01 -36.73 -38.11
CA ALA A 17 -13.46 -35.78 -39.12
C ALA A 17 -14.70 -34.99 -38.67
N VAL A 18 -15.69 -35.65 -38.06
CA VAL A 18 -16.89 -34.99 -37.52
C VAL A 18 -16.54 -34.11 -36.31
N GLY A 19 -15.63 -34.56 -35.45
CA GLY A 19 -15.13 -33.77 -34.31
C GLY A 19 -14.38 -32.51 -34.76
N ALA A 20 -13.52 -32.62 -35.79
CA ALA A 20 -12.79 -31.48 -36.34
C ALA A 20 -13.74 -30.48 -37.03
N VAL A 21 -14.69 -30.94 -37.83
CA VAL A 21 -15.70 -30.06 -38.47
C VAL A 21 -16.60 -29.40 -37.43
N GLY A 22 -17.04 -30.14 -36.41
CA GLY A 22 -17.83 -29.61 -35.29
C GLY A 22 -17.08 -28.55 -34.48
N ALA A 23 -15.80 -28.79 -34.17
CA ALA A 23 -14.94 -27.83 -33.49
C ALA A 23 -14.69 -26.57 -34.34
N THR A 24 -14.50 -26.73 -35.65
CA THR A 24 -14.29 -25.60 -36.58
C THR A 24 -15.56 -24.77 -36.75
N TYR A 25 -16.72 -25.43 -36.79
CA TYR A 25 -18.03 -24.78 -36.84
C TYR A 25 -18.34 -24.05 -35.54
N LEU A 26 -18.13 -24.68 -34.38
CA LEU A 26 -18.24 -24.04 -33.06
C LEU A 26 -17.28 -22.86 -32.93
N HIS A 27 -16.03 -22.99 -33.38
CA HIS A 27 -15.07 -21.90 -33.36
C HIS A 27 -15.49 -20.75 -34.27
N LYS A 28 -16.03 -21.02 -35.47
CA LYS A 28 -16.60 -19.99 -36.36
C LYS A 28 -17.84 -19.32 -35.78
N CYS A 29 -18.77 -20.08 -35.19
CA CYS A 29 -19.98 -19.53 -34.56
C CYS A 29 -19.68 -18.74 -33.28
N MET A 30 -18.68 -19.18 -32.50
CA MET A 30 -18.19 -18.41 -31.35
C MET A 30 -17.43 -17.18 -31.81
N GLY A 31 -16.59 -17.29 -32.84
CA GLY A 31 -15.87 -16.17 -33.45
C GLY A 31 -16.81 -15.11 -34.02
N SER A 32 -17.90 -15.52 -34.68
CA SER A 32 -18.91 -14.60 -35.21
C SER A 32 -19.71 -13.92 -34.09
N ARG A 33 -20.10 -14.67 -33.04
CA ARG A 33 -20.78 -14.10 -31.86
C ARG A 33 -19.90 -13.16 -31.05
N VAL A 34 -18.60 -13.46 -30.93
CA VAL A 34 -17.62 -12.57 -30.28
C VAL A 34 -17.39 -11.32 -31.14
N SER A 35 -17.25 -11.46 -32.46
CA SER A 35 -17.16 -10.34 -33.41
C SER A 35 -18.37 -9.43 -33.33
N GLU A 36 -19.59 -9.99 -33.34
CA GLU A 36 -20.84 -9.24 -33.22
C GLU A 36 -20.93 -8.53 -31.87
N ARG A 37 -20.60 -9.18 -30.75
CA ARG A 37 -20.57 -8.54 -29.43
C ARG A 37 -19.51 -7.45 -29.31
N VAL A 38 -18.33 -7.63 -29.94
CA VAL A 38 -17.27 -6.61 -29.99
C VAL A 38 -17.68 -5.43 -30.88
N GLN A 39 -18.37 -5.67 -31.99
CA GLN A 39 -18.92 -4.61 -32.85
C GLN A 39 -20.10 -3.89 -32.18
N GLN A 40 -20.93 -4.61 -31.42
CA GLN A 40 -22.00 -4.02 -30.62
C GLN A 40 -21.40 -3.15 -29.49
N GLY A 41 -20.36 -3.63 -28.80
CA GLY A 41 -19.59 -2.83 -27.85
C GLY A 41 -18.90 -1.61 -28.46
N LYS A 42 -18.54 -1.62 -29.75
CA LYS A 42 -18.05 -0.43 -30.48
C LYS A 42 -19.17 0.57 -30.83
N LYS A 43 -20.42 0.13 -30.97
CA LYS A 43 -21.58 0.99 -31.30
C LYS A 43 -22.13 1.76 -30.08
N VAL A 44 -21.97 1.25 -28.86
CA VAL A 44 -22.42 1.92 -27.61
C VAL A 44 -21.52 3.12 -27.23
N ILE A 45 -20.38 3.31 -27.90
CA ILE A 45 -19.44 4.42 -27.65
C ILE A 45 -19.95 5.77 -28.20
N ALA A 46 -21.20 5.83 -28.69
CA ALA A 46 -21.82 7.04 -29.22
C ALA A 46 -23.05 7.44 -28.36
N GLY A 47 -22.80 8.02 -27.18
CA GLY A 47 -23.72 8.86 -26.39
C GLY A 47 -24.92 8.19 -25.71
N GLU A 48 -25.51 7.13 -26.27
CA GLU A 48 -26.60 6.38 -25.65
C GLU A 48 -26.04 5.13 -24.96
N GLY A 49 -26.02 5.12 -23.62
CA GLY A 49 -25.59 3.97 -22.81
C GLY A 49 -24.26 4.13 -22.05
N GLU A 50 -23.68 5.34 -21.96
CA GLU A 50 -22.45 5.58 -21.18
C GLU A 50 -22.61 5.19 -19.70
N GLU A 51 -23.75 5.50 -19.09
CA GLU A 51 -24.06 5.08 -17.71
C GLU A 51 -24.12 3.55 -17.57
N GLU A 52 -24.74 2.84 -18.52
CA GLU A 52 -24.80 1.37 -18.50
C GLU A 52 -23.41 0.74 -18.69
N LEU A 53 -22.59 1.31 -19.60
CA LEU A 53 -21.21 0.89 -19.79
C LEU A 53 -20.36 1.13 -18.54
N GLN A 54 -20.53 2.27 -17.89
CA GLN A 54 -19.82 2.61 -16.66
C GLN A 54 -20.23 1.70 -15.49
N GLN A 55 -21.53 1.42 -15.35
CA GLN A 55 -22.04 0.47 -14.38
C GLN A 55 -21.46 -0.92 -14.61
N GLU A 56 -21.46 -1.43 -15.85
CA GLU A 56 -20.88 -2.75 -16.15
C GLU A 56 -19.35 -2.75 -15.95
N GLN A 57 -18.65 -1.66 -16.29
CA GLN A 57 -17.19 -1.51 -16.10
C GLN A 57 -16.80 -1.68 -14.63
N PHE A 58 -17.57 -1.11 -13.69
CA PHE A 58 -17.27 -1.14 -12.26
C PHE A 58 -18.04 -2.19 -11.47
N LYS A 59 -18.92 -2.97 -12.11
CA LYS A 59 -19.79 -3.96 -11.47
C LYS A 59 -19.07 -4.90 -10.52
N ARG A 60 -17.89 -5.40 -10.89
CA ARG A 60 -17.10 -6.29 -10.02
C ARG A 60 -16.56 -5.58 -8.79
N ASN A 61 -16.22 -4.31 -8.91
CA ASN A 61 -15.76 -3.50 -7.78
C ASN A 61 -16.93 -3.24 -6.83
N ILE A 62 -18.08 -2.84 -7.39
CA ILE A 62 -19.34 -2.63 -6.64
C ILE A 62 -19.75 -3.90 -5.89
N GLN A 63 -19.71 -5.05 -6.55
CA GLN A 63 -20.02 -6.35 -5.92
C GLN A 63 -19.07 -6.71 -4.77
N PHE A 64 -17.82 -6.23 -4.82
CA PHE A 64 -16.83 -6.51 -3.79
C PHE A 64 -16.97 -5.56 -2.59
N VAL A 65 -17.02 -4.24 -2.82
CA VAL A 65 -17.05 -3.24 -1.72
C VAL A 65 -18.47 -2.94 -1.22
N GLY A 66 -19.49 -3.21 -2.01
CA GLY A 66 -20.88 -2.80 -1.77
C GLY A 66 -21.22 -1.46 -2.43
N GLU A 67 -22.51 -1.24 -2.71
CA GLU A 67 -22.98 -0.03 -3.42
C GLU A 67 -22.69 1.26 -2.64
N ASP A 68 -22.96 1.29 -1.33
CA ASP A 68 -22.75 2.47 -0.48
C ASP A 68 -21.27 2.88 -0.41
N GLU A 69 -20.37 1.92 -0.20
CA GLU A 69 -18.93 2.19 -0.12
C GLU A 69 -18.35 2.55 -1.50
N PHE A 70 -18.86 1.95 -2.58
CA PHE A 70 -18.51 2.36 -3.93
C PHE A 70 -18.94 3.80 -4.21
N ALA A 71 -20.13 4.21 -3.78
CA ALA A 71 -20.59 5.60 -3.93
C ALA A 71 -19.67 6.58 -3.19
N LYS A 72 -19.17 6.23 -1.99
CA LYS A 72 -18.15 7.03 -1.30
C LYS A 72 -16.85 7.11 -2.11
N LEU A 73 -16.36 5.97 -2.63
CA LEU A 73 -15.16 5.92 -3.45
C LEU A 73 -15.28 6.77 -4.72
N ALA A 74 -16.44 6.71 -5.38
CA ALA A 74 -16.71 7.48 -6.59
C ALA A 74 -16.64 8.99 -6.34
N ASN A 75 -17.25 9.47 -5.25
CA ASN A 75 -17.27 10.88 -4.87
C ASN A 75 -15.97 11.36 -4.19
N ALA A 76 -15.05 10.47 -3.84
CA ALA A 76 -13.84 10.82 -3.13
C ALA A 76 -12.89 11.66 -4.01
N LYS A 77 -12.41 12.77 -3.45
CA LYS A 77 -11.42 13.66 -4.05
C LYS A 77 -10.01 13.25 -3.61
N ILE A 78 -9.24 12.69 -4.53
CA ILE A 78 -7.89 12.19 -4.23
C ILE A 78 -6.83 13.05 -4.92
N VAL A 79 -5.87 13.53 -4.14
CA VAL A 79 -4.71 14.27 -4.64
C VAL A 79 -3.48 13.35 -4.67
N ILE A 80 -2.81 13.27 -5.81
CA ILE A 80 -1.59 12.47 -5.99
C ILE A 80 -0.44 13.43 -6.33
N VAL A 81 0.59 13.43 -5.50
CA VAL A 81 1.77 14.29 -5.68
C VAL A 81 2.96 13.47 -6.14
N GLY A 82 3.45 13.76 -7.34
CA GLY A 82 4.48 12.99 -8.06
C GLY A 82 3.87 11.91 -8.94
N ILE A 83 3.87 12.10 -10.25
CA ILE A 83 3.36 11.17 -11.28
C ILE A 83 4.53 10.43 -11.95
N GLY A 84 5.45 9.94 -11.11
CA GLY A 84 6.56 9.08 -11.53
C GLY A 84 6.15 7.61 -11.67
N GLY A 85 7.10 6.69 -11.47
CA GLY A 85 6.83 5.25 -11.56
C GLY A 85 5.90 4.70 -10.46
N THR A 86 5.75 5.41 -9.35
CA THR A 86 4.81 5.01 -8.29
C THR A 86 3.44 5.68 -8.49
N GLY A 87 3.42 7.01 -8.58
CA GLY A 87 2.16 7.76 -8.64
C GLY A 87 1.35 7.55 -9.92
N SER A 88 2.01 7.31 -11.06
CA SER A 88 1.28 6.98 -12.31
C SER A 88 0.50 5.66 -12.19
N HIS A 89 1.08 4.64 -11.53
CA HIS A 89 0.38 3.38 -11.26
C HIS A 89 -0.72 3.54 -10.23
N ALA A 90 -0.51 4.35 -9.18
CA ALA A 90 -1.56 4.66 -8.20
C ALA A 90 -2.75 5.36 -8.87
N ALA A 91 -2.51 6.40 -9.66
CA ALA A 91 -3.53 7.13 -10.41
C ALA A 91 -4.29 6.20 -11.38
N HIS A 92 -3.57 5.31 -12.07
CA HIS A 92 -4.17 4.33 -12.98
C HIS A 92 -5.14 3.40 -12.28
N LEU A 93 -4.72 2.83 -11.15
CA LEU A 93 -5.51 1.85 -10.43
C LEU A 93 -6.71 2.50 -9.72
N LEU A 94 -6.54 3.70 -9.15
CA LEU A 94 -7.63 4.44 -8.50
C LEU A 94 -8.76 4.75 -9.49
N ALA A 95 -8.44 5.31 -10.66
CA ALA A 95 -9.44 5.58 -11.70
C ALA A 95 -10.14 4.29 -12.16
N ARG A 96 -9.38 3.22 -12.38
CA ARG A 96 -9.94 1.91 -12.78
C ARG A 96 -10.77 1.22 -11.70
N THR A 97 -10.66 1.66 -10.45
CA THR A 97 -11.42 1.09 -9.34
C THR A 97 -12.70 1.87 -9.04
N GLY A 98 -12.90 3.03 -9.67
CA GLY A 98 -14.15 3.79 -9.61
C GLY A 98 -14.01 5.20 -9.04
N VAL A 99 -12.80 5.65 -8.67
CA VAL A 99 -12.58 7.04 -8.26
C VAL A 99 -12.85 7.97 -9.43
N GLN A 100 -13.68 9.00 -9.22
CA GLN A 100 -14.06 9.94 -10.28
C GLN A 100 -13.40 11.30 -10.17
N HIS A 101 -12.80 11.66 -9.04
CA HIS A 101 -12.15 12.96 -8.85
C HIS A 101 -10.66 12.79 -8.48
N LEU A 102 -9.78 13.09 -9.44
CA LEU A 102 -8.33 13.02 -9.26
C LEU A 102 -7.69 14.39 -9.52
N ARG A 103 -6.81 14.81 -8.61
CA ARG A 103 -5.83 15.87 -8.88
C ARG A 103 -4.44 15.29 -8.95
N LEU A 104 -3.75 15.53 -10.06
CA LEU A 104 -2.39 15.06 -10.32
C LEU A 104 -1.42 16.24 -10.28
N ILE A 105 -0.43 16.19 -9.41
CA ILE A 105 0.56 17.27 -9.23
C ILE A 105 1.95 16.75 -9.58
N ASP A 106 2.53 17.24 -10.68
CA ASP A 106 3.92 16.97 -11.08
C ASP A 106 4.39 18.04 -12.09
N LEU A 107 5.59 18.59 -11.90
CA LEU A 107 6.19 19.54 -12.82
C LEU A 107 6.88 18.83 -14.01
N ASP A 108 7.30 17.58 -13.84
CA ASP A 108 8.18 16.90 -14.77
C ASP A 108 7.50 16.57 -16.11
N GLN A 109 8.36 16.38 -17.11
CA GLN A 109 8.02 15.81 -18.40
C GLN A 109 8.42 14.33 -18.48
N VAL A 110 7.79 13.58 -19.37
CA VAL A 110 8.19 12.21 -19.67
C VAL A 110 9.57 12.24 -20.31
N SER A 111 10.51 11.50 -19.72
CA SER A 111 11.83 11.24 -20.29
C SER A 111 11.92 9.82 -20.84
N LEU A 112 12.93 9.52 -21.67
CA LEU A 112 13.18 8.13 -22.10
C LEU A 112 13.39 7.19 -20.91
N SER A 113 14.07 7.67 -19.86
CA SER A 113 14.28 6.90 -18.64
C SER A 113 12.99 6.68 -17.85
N SER A 114 11.91 7.43 -18.10
CA SER A 114 10.61 7.22 -17.48
C SER A 114 9.88 5.99 -18.03
N LEU A 115 10.15 5.62 -19.30
CA LEU A 115 9.42 4.56 -20.01
C LEU A 115 9.59 3.16 -19.42
N ASN A 116 10.62 2.94 -18.60
CA ASN A 116 10.81 1.64 -17.95
C ASN A 116 9.87 1.42 -16.74
N ARG A 117 9.19 2.46 -16.25
CA ARG A 117 8.44 2.41 -14.98
C ARG A 117 7.19 3.29 -14.89
N HIS A 118 6.99 4.25 -15.79
CA HIS A 118 5.75 5.04 -15.83
C HIS A 118 4.61 4.18 -16.39
N ALA A 119 3.44 4.20 -15.76
CA ALA A 119 2.36 3.24 -16.04
C ALA A 119 1.86 3.25 -17.48
N VAL A 120 1.80 4.44 -18.09
CA VAL A 120 1.07 4.65 -19.36
C VAL A 120 1.86 5.39 -20.43
N ALA A 121 3.06 5.87 -20.12
CA ALA A 121 3.80 6.73 -21.04
C ALA A 121 4.42 5.91 -22.17
N THR A 122 4.36 6.44 -23.38
CA THR A 122 4.93 5.82 -24.58
C THR A 122 6.10 6.62 -25.14
N ARG A 123 6.76 6.09 -26.18
CA ARG A 123 7.86 6.81 -26.85
C ARG A 123 7.40 8.14 -27.45
N GLU A 124 6.14 8.22 -27.89
CA GLU A 124 5.55 9.44 -28.46
C GLU A 124 5.29 10.53 -27.41
N ASP A 125 5.35 10.17 -26.13
CA ASP A 125 5.06 11.08 -25.02
C ASP A 125 6.30 11.75 -24.45
N VAL A 126 7.50 11.36 -24.90
CA VAL A 126 8.76 11.98 -24.45
C VAL A 126 8.73 13.49 -24.71
N GLY A 127 9.03 14.29 -23.69
CA GLY A 127 8.94 15.75 -23.70
C GLY A 127 7.55 16.32 -23.36
N LYS A 128 6.51 15.47 -23.25
CA LYS A 128 5.19 15.91 -22.79
C LYS A 128 5.11 15.88 -21.27
N SER A 129 4.20 16.66 -20.70
CA SER A 129 3.94 16.66 -19.26
C SER A 129 3.43 15.31 -18.76
N LYS A 130 4.00 14.81 -17.65
CA LYS A 130 3.55 13.54 -17.06
C LYS A 130 2.08 13.57 -16.64
N VAL A 131 1.61 14.68 -16.04
CA VAL A 131 0.22 14.81 -15.59
C VAL A 131 -0.77 14.79 -16.76
N GLU A 132 -0.44 15.46 -17.87
CA GLU A 132 -1.31 15.51 -19.06
C GLU A 132 -1.35 14.16 -19.77
N VAL A 133 -0.20 13.52 -19.98
CA VAL A 133 -0.11 12.17 -20.56
C VAL A 133 -0.92 11.17 -19.74
N MET A 134 -0.86 11.27 -18.41
CA MET A 134 -1.65 10.44 -17.51
C MET A 134 -3.15 10.69 -17.70
N LYS A 135 -3.59 11.97 -17.65
CA LYS A 135 -5.00 12.34 -17.85
C LYS A 135 -5.54 11.87 -19.18
N GLU A 136 -4.83 12.14 -20.28
CA GLU A 136 -5.23 11.70 -21.62
C GLU A 136 -5.40 10.19 -21.71
N HIS A 137 -4.53 9.42 -21.05
CA HIS A 137 -4.68 7.96 -20.99
C HIS A 137 -5.88 7.55 -20.13
N LEU A 138 -6.08 8.17 -18.98
CA LEU A 138 -7.17 7.84 -18.06
C LEU A 138 -8.54 8.09 -18.71
N LEU A 139 -8.72 9.21 -19.40
CA LEU A 139 -9.98 9.56 -20.06
C LEU A 139 -10.36 8.60 -21.20
N LYS A 140 -9.38 7.91 -21.81
CA LYS A 140 -9.65 6.81 -22.77
C LYS A 140 -10.25 5.57 -22.11
N THR A 141 -10.04 5.40 -20.80
CA THR A 141 -10.52 4.25 -20.01
C THR A 141 -11.74 4.61 -19.18
N VAL A 142 -11.79 5.82 -18.62
CA VAL A 142 -12.84 6.32 -17.74
C VAL A 142 -13.20 7.74 -18.23
N PRO A 143 -14.06 7.87 -19.26
CA PRO A 143 -14.39 9.17 -19.85
C PRO A 143 -15.03 10.16 -18.87
N ALA A 144 -15.77 9.65 -17.88
CA ALA A 144 -16.42 10.45 -16.83
C ALA A 144 -15.46 10.93 -15.71
N LEU A 145 -14.17 10.58 -15.77
CA LEU A 145 -13.20 11.00 -14.75
C LEU A 145 -12.95 12.51 -14.80
N GLU A 146 -13.19 13.19 -13.68
CA GLU A 146 -12.72 14.54 -13.43
C GLU A 146 -11.25 14.52 -12.99
N CYS A 147 -10.36 14.72 -13.95
CA CYS A 147 -8.92 14.76 -13.70
C CYS A 147 -8.37 16.18 -13.86
N GLU A 148 -7.91 16.77 -12.76
CA GLU A 148 -7.20 18.04 -12.74
C GLU A 148 -5.69 17.81 -12.81
N CYS A 149 -5.02 18.49 -13.74
CA CYS A 149 -3.57 18.42 -13.93
C CYS A 149 -2.93 19.71 -13.44
N VAL A 150 -2.03 19.59 -12.47
CA VAL A 150 -1.29 20.73 -11.92
C VAL A 150 0.20 20.55 -12.17
N ARG A 151 0.75 21.42 -13.00
CA ARG A 151 2.13 21.42 -13.45
C ARG A 151 2.98 22.32 -12.56
N ASP A 152 3.19 21.92 -11.31
CA ASP A 152 3.88 22.72 -10.31
C ASP A 152 4.67 21.83 -9.33
N ILE A 153 5.64 22.43 -8.63
CA ILE A 153 6.32 21.80 -7.49
C ILE A 153 5.66 22.31 -6.21
N LEU A 154 5.46 21.40 -5.26
CA LEU A 154 4.96 21.79 -3.94
C LEU A 154 6.02 22.60 -3.17
N THR A 155 5.67 23.81 -2.77
CA THR A 155 6.49 24.71 -1.96
C THR A 155 5.69 25.18 -0.73
N GLN A 156 6.38 25.80 0.22
CA GLN A 156 5.70 26.37 1.40
C GLN A 156 4.67 27.43 1.02
N ASP A 157 4.93 28.19 -0.05
CA ASP A 157 4.08 29.31 -0.48
C ASP A 157 2.82 28.82 -1.20
N ASN A 158 2.92 27.76 -2.03
CA ASN A 158 1.78 27.25 -2.80
C ASN A 158 1.09 26.05 -2.16
N GLY A 159 1.68 25.41 -1.14
CA GLY A 159 1.24 24.08 -0.71
C GLY A 159 -0.18 24.01 -0.17
N ARG A 160 -0.60 25.00 0.62
CA ARG A 160 -1.99 25.08 1.10
C ARG A 160 -2.97 25.14 -0.07
N ARG A 161 -2.69 25.99 -1.06
CA ARG A 161 -3.50 26.12 -2.27
C ARG A 161 -3.54 24.82 -3.06
N LEU A 162 -2.38 24.23 -3.35
CA LEU A 162 -2.28 23.05 -4.21
C LEU A 162 -2.93 21.80 -3.61
N ILE A 163 -2.88 21.66 -2.28
CA ILE A 163 -3.37 20.47 -1.59
C ILE A 163 -4.80 20.64 -1.07
N LEU A 164 -5.17 21.81 -0.53
CA LEU A 164 -6.43 21.99 0.20
C LEU A 164 -7.57 22.58 -0.62
N SER A 165 -7.29 23.35 -1.67
CA SER A 165 -8.34 23.95 -2.50
C SER A 165 -8.73 22.95 -3.59
N THR A 166 -9.89 22.30 -3.51
CA THR A 166 -10.36 21.43 -4.62
C THR A 166 -11.19 22.17 -5.67
N ASP A 167 -11.35 23.49 -5.54
CA ASP A 167 -11.92 24.37 -6.57
C ASP A 167 -10.86 25.37 -7.06
N PRO A 168 -10.41 25.31 -8.32
CA PRO A 168 -9.40 26.22 -8.86
C PRO A 168 -9.85 27.70 -8.87
N ASN A 169 -11.15 28.00 -8.72
CA ASN A 169 -11.70 29.35 -8.66
C ASN A 169 -11.86 29.89 -7.22
N ASP A 170 -11.73 29.04 -6.21
CA ASP A 170 -11.90 29.42 -4.80
C ASP A 170 -10.59 29.25 -4.01
N LEU A 171 -9.73 30.24 -4.21
CA LEU A 171 -8.41 30.34 -3.59
C LEU A 171 -8.45 30.97 -2.19
N GLU A 172 -9.53 31.67 -1.87
CA GLU A 172 -9.65 32.45 -0.64
C GLU A 172 -10.38 31.70 0.47
N CYS A 173 -11.40 30.88 0.16
CA CYS A 173 -12.18 30.28 1.24
C CYS A 173 -11.50 29.08 1.91
N LEU A 174 -10.63 28.27 1.25
CA LEU A 174 -9.81 27.14 1.77
C LEU A 174 -10.46 26.18 2.80
N THR A 175 -11.74 26.33 3.11
CA THR A 175 -12.41 25.77 4.29
C THR A 175 -13.53 24.82 3.89
N GLU A 176 -14.04 24.90 2.66
CA GLU A 176 -15.20 24.11 2.23
C GLU A 176 -14.86 22.85 1.41
N SER A 177 -13.61 22.61 1.01
CA SER A 177 -13.33 21.55 0.04
C SER A 177 -11.97 20.85 0.18
N LYS A 178 -11.64 20.35 1.38
CA LYS A 178 -10.45 19.51 1.61
C LYS A 178 -10.54 18.22 0.78
N PRO A 179 -9.41 17.65 0.32
CA PRO A 179 -9.41 16.33 -0.30
C PRO A 179 -9.68 15.26 0.75
N ASP A 180 -10.31 14.17 0.32
CA ASP A 180 -10.56 12.99 1.15
C ASP A 180 -9.28 12.19 1.40
N PHE A 181 -8.33 12.25 0.46
CA PHE A 181 -7.05 11.57 0.58
C PHE A 181 -5.92 12.23 -0.20
N VAL A 182 -4.71 12.16 0.35
CA VAL A 182 -3.47 12.52 -0.33
C VAL A 182 -2.55 11.30 -0.48
N VAL A 183 -2.04 11.09 -1.68
CA VAL A 183 -1.05 10.05 -1.98
C VAL A 183 0.27 10.72 -2.33
N ASP A 184 1.25 10.57 -1.46
CA ASP A 184 2.57 11.16 -1.62
C ASP A 184 3.52 10.18 -2.33
N CYS A 185 3.89 10.51 -3.56
CA CYS A 185 4.83 9.77 -4.39
C CYS A 185 6.10 10.59 -4.71
N ILE A 186 6.41 11.60 -3.90
CA ILE A 186 7.56 12.49 -4.08
C ILE A 186 8.87 11.75 -3.74
N ASP A 187 9.96 12.06 -4.43
CA ASP A 187 11.31 11.54 -4.16
C ASP A 187 12.26 12.57 -3.51
N ASN A 188 11.90 13.86 -3.53
CA ASN A 188 12.59 14.92 -2.78
C ASN A 188 12.21 14.92 -1.30
N VAL A 189 13.22 14.84 -0.42
CA VAL A 189 13.05 14.75 1.04
C VAL A 189 12.31 15.96 1.63
N GLU A 190 12.61 17.17 1.15
CA GLU A 190 12.21 18.42 1.79
C GLU A 190 10.76 18.74 1.43
N THR A 191 10.44 18.61 0.14
CA THR A 191 9.08 18.69 -0.39
C THR A 191 8.19 17.62 0.23
N LYS A 192 8.68 16.37 0.34
CA LYS A 192 7.95 15.28 1.00
C LYS A 192 7.65 15.62 2.46
N ALA A 193 8.65 16.01 3.24
CA ALA A 193 8.46 16.33 4.65
C ALA A 193 7.49 17.50 4.86
N PHE A 194 7.50 18.49 3.98
CA PHE A 194 6.54 19.59 3.98
C PHE A 194 5.12 19.12 3.65
N LEU A 195 4.91 18.31 2.62
CA LEU A 195 3.59 17.75 2.29
C LEU A 195 2.98 17.01 3.49
N LEU A 196 3.78 16.13 4.11
CA LEU A 196 3.34 15.32 5.23
C LEU A 196 3.04 16.18 6.47
N SER A 197 3.81 17.24 6.72
CA SER A 197 3.52 18.15 7.82
C SER A 197 2.26 18.98 7.57
N LEU A 198 2.03 19.42 6.33
CA LEU A 198 0.82 20.12 5.92
C LEU A 198 -0.42 19.24 6.11
N CYS A 199 -0.41 18.02 5.57
CA CYS A 199 -1.54 17.08 5.71
C CYS A 199 -1.83 16.79 7.20
N LYS A 200 -0.77 16.64 8.01
CA LYS A 200 -0.92 16.40 9.45
C LYS A 200 -1.51 17.60 10.19
N ALA A 201 -1.09 18.82 9.86
CA ALA A 201 -1.60 20.04 10.47
C ALA A 201 -3.08 20.28 10.11
N GLU A 202 -3.48 19.90 8.89
CA GLU A 202 -4.82 20.12 8.37
C GLU A 202 -5.79 18.95 8.58
N ASN A 203 -5.32 17.88 9.23
CA ASN A 203 -6.05 16.62 9.42
C ASN A 203 -6.54 16.00 8.12
N VAL A 204 -5.74 16.09 7.07
CA VAL A 204 -6.01 15.44 5.78
C VAL A 204 -5.37 14.04 5.79
N PRO A 205 -6.14 12.97 5.52
CA PRO A 205 -5.59 11.61 5.40
C PRO A 205 -4.49 11.54 4.34
N VAL A 206 -3.35 10.96 4.70
CA VAL A 206 -2.20 10.86 3.80
C VAL A 206 -1.47 9.52 3.95
N ILE A 207 -1.03 8.97 2.82
CA ILE A 207 -0.06 7.87 2.76
C ILE A 207 1.16 8.29 1.96
N THR A 208 2.36 8.04 2.49
CA THR A 208 3.63 8.29 1.80
C THR A 208 4.24 7.02 1.21
N SER A 209 4.69 7.10 -0.04
CA SER A 209 5.64 6.17 -0.63
C SER A 209 7.04 6.42 -0.09
N CYS A 210 7.74 5.36 0.32
CA CYS A 210 9.19 5.37 0.51
C CYS A 210 9.91 5.01 -0.80
N GLY A 211 11.23 4.79 -0.75
CA GLY A 211 12.06 4.51 -1.92
C GLY A 211 11.83 3.10 -2.50
N ALA A 212 11.27 3.05 -3.71
CA ALA A 212 11.11 1.81 -4.48
C ALA A 212 12.38 1.37 -5.24
N GLY A 213 13.41 2.23 -5.27
CA GLY A 213 14.68 1.96 -5.96
C GLY A 213 15.56 0.94 -5.25
N CYS A 214 16.44 0.27 -6.00
CA CYS A 214 17.31 -0.79 -5.51
C CYS A 214 16.58 -1.97 -4.83
N ARG A 215 15.31 -2.20 -5.17
CA ARG A 215 14.47 -3.29 -4.63
C ARG A 215 14.11 -4.30 -5.72
N CYS A 216 13.81 -5.52 -5.32
CA CYS A 216 13.21 -6.53 -6.22
C CYS A 216 12.27 -7.54 -5.55
N ASP A 217 12.17 -7.55 -4.22
CA ASP A 217 11.31 -8.50 -3.50
C ASP A 217 9.97 -7.87 -3.09
N PRO A 218 8.87 -8.15 -3.81
CA PRO A 218 7.56 -7.58 -3.48
C PRO A 218 6.91 -8.22 -2.25
N THR A 219 7.42 -9.36 -1.76
CA THR A 219 6.87 -10.03 -0.56
C THR A 219 7.25 -9.30 0.73
N LYS A 220 8.20 -8.35 0.65
CA LYS A 220 8.68 -7.53 1.76
C LYS A 220 8.09 -6.13 1.79
N LEU A 221 6.99 -5.94 1.07
CA LEU A 221 6.24 -4.71 1.07
C LEU A 221 5.38 -4.61 2.32
N THR A 222 5.38 -3.45 2.96
CA THR A 222 4.65 -3.26 4.20
C THR A 222 4.12 -1.84 4.32
N ILE A 223 2.88 -1.72 4.80
CA ILE A 223 2.27 -0.44 5.17
C ILE A 223 2.27 -0.35 6.69
N CYS A 224 2.82 0.71 7.26
CA CYS A 224 2.79 0.92 8.70
C CYS A 224 2.89 2.40 9.05
N ASP A 225 2.84 2.73 10.34
CA ASP A 225 3.18 4.09 10.77
C ASP A 225 4.63 4.42 10.46
N ILE A 226 4.88 5.66 10.06
CA ILE A 226 6.22 6.17 9.76
C ILE A 226 7.19 5.98 10.95
N SER A 227 6.71 5.89 12.19
CA SER A 227 7.55 5.60 13.36
C SER A 227 8.21 4.22 13.28
N GLU A 228 7.48 3.21 12.79
CA GLU A 228 7.87 1.80 12.75
C GLU A 228 8.72 1.45 11.53
N ALA A 229 8.53 2.17 10.43
CA ALA A 229 9.29 1.92 9.20
C ALA A 229 10.79 2.25 9.34
N ALA A 230 11.62 1.41 8.71
CA ALA A 230 13.08 1.46 8.77
C ALA A 230 13.74 0.87 7.52
N GLY A 231 15.07 1.00 7.40
CA GLY A 231 15.84 0.34 6.34
C GLY A 231 15.81 1.04 4.97
N ASP A 232 15.26 2.25 4.90
CA ASP A 232 15.14 3.04 3.69
C ASP A 232 15.84 4.42 3.86
N PRO A 233 16.78 4.80 2.96
CA PRO A 233 17.48 6.08 3.03
C PRO A 233 16.58 7.32 2.87
N LEU A 234 15.63 7.30 1.93
CA LEU A 234 14.68 8.39 1.67
C LEU A 234 13.78 8.59 2.89
N LEU A 235 13.25 7.49 3.43
CA LEU A 235 12.46 7.50 4.66
C LEU A 235 13.27 8.03 5.84
N LYS A 236 14.53 7.58 6.00
CA LYS A 236 15.40 8.03 7.10
C LYS A 236 15.63 9.54 7.04
N ALA A 237 15.95 10.07 5.86
CA ALA A 237 16.14 11.51 5.66
C ALA A 237 14.83 12.27 5.96
N THR A 238 13.70 11.78 5.45
CA THR A 238 12.37 12.38 5.67
C THR A 238 12.01 12.42 7.15
N LYS A 239 12.22 11.31 7.90
CA LYS A 239 12.01 11.25 9.35
C LYS A 239 12.90 12.25 10.11
N GLN A 240 14.12 12.50 9.64
CA GLN A 240 15.00 13.49 10.26
C GLN A 240 14.47 14.92 10.08
N VAL A 241 14.00 15.27 8.88
CA VAL A 241 13.43 16.60 8.59
C VAL A 241 12.11 16.78 9.35
N LEU A 242 11.21 15.80 9.29
CA LEU A 242 9.96 15.78 10.06
C LEU A 242 10.19 15.97 11.56
N GLY A 243 11.15 15.24 12.15
CA GLY A 243 11.44 15.31 13.58
C GLY A 243 12.14 16.60 14.01
N LYS A 244 13.05 17.14 13.18
CA LYS A 244 13.82 18.35 13.49
C LYS A 244 12.98 19.62 13.26
N THR A 245 12.40 19.74 12.09
CA THR A 245 11.70 20.96 11.61
C THR A 245 10.26 21.00 12.09
N TYR A 246 9.49 19.94 11.84
CA TYR A 246 8.04 19.93 12.09
C TYR A 246 7.63 19.26 13.41
N LYS A 247 8.59 18.67 14.14
CA LYS A 247 8.38 17.92 15.40
C LYS A 247 7.44 16.72 15.28
N ILE A 248 7.23 16.20 14.06
CA ILE A 248 6.40 15.02 13.80
C ILE A 248 7.27 13.76 13.83
N ARG A 249 6.78 12.72 14.53
CA ARG A 249 7.50 11.42 14.66
C ARG A 249 6.64 10.18 14.40
N LYS A 250 5.32 10.34 14.40
CA LYS A 250 4.33 9.26 14.27
C LYS A 250 3.01 9.81 13.72
N GLY A 251 2.10 8.91 13.38
CA GLY A 251 0.72 9.19 12.97
C GLY A 251 0.62 9.53 11.49
N ILE A 252 1.48 8.94 10.66
CA ILE A 252 1.49 9.07 9.19
C ILE A 252 1.68 7.66 8.62
N ALA A 253 0.75 7.20 7.79
CA ALA A 253 0.89 5.92 7.11
C ALA A 253 1.99 6.00 6.04
N CYS A 254 2.82 4.97 5.96
CA CYS A 254 3.87 4.88 4.96
C CYS A 254 3.94 3.48 4.35
N LEU A 255 4.20 3.43 3.06
CA LEU A 255 4.53 2.22 2.33
C LEU A 255 6.05 2.11 2.20
N TYR A 256 6.65 1.08 2.77
CA TYR A 256 8.08 0.82 2.67
C TYR A 256 8.36 -0.64 2.35
N SER A 257 9.61 -0.92 1.99
CA SER A 257 10.12 -2.29 1.91
C SER A 257 11.18 -2.51 2.97
N SER A 258 11.00 -3.59 3.69
CA SER A 258 11.96 -4.07 4.68
C SER A 258 13.14 -4.85 4.08
N GLU A 259 13.11 -5.09 2.78
CA GLU A 259 14.22 -5.69 2.04
C GLU A 259 15.53 -4.98 2.41
N LYS A 260 16.66 -5.71 2.42
CA LYS A 260 17.97 -5.06 2.40
C LYS A 260 18.33 -4.85 0.92
N PRO A 261 18.62 -3.62 0.46
CA PRO A 261 18.74 -3.38 -0.97
C PRO A 261 19.81 -4.29 -1.59
N PRO A 262 19.45 -5.21 -2.51
CA PRO A 262 20.43 -6.11 -3.14
C PRO A 262 21.41 -5.36 -4.06
N ARG A 263 21.05 -4.14 -4.47
CA ARG A 263 21.86 -3.28 -5.33
C ARG A 263 22.25 -2.02 -4.58
N LYS A 264 23.46 -1.53 -4.86
CA LYS A 264 23.93 -0.22 -4.42
C LYS A 264 23.72 0.79 -5.53
N LEU A 265 23.80 2.07 -5.17
CA LEU A 265 23.89 3.16 -6.14
C LEU A 265 25.07 2.90 -7.10
N LEU A 266 24.85 3.15 -8.38
CA LEU A 266 25.92 3.00 -9.37
C LEU A 266 27.02 4.05 -9.11
N PRO A 267 28.30 3.69 -9.32
CA PRO A 267 29.39 4.65 -9.29
C PRO A 267 29.22 5.67 -10.41
N PHE A 268 29.91 6.80 -10.30
CA PHE A 268 29.98 7.77 -11.39
C PHE A 268 30.70 7.11 -12.57
N THR A 269 30.05 7.08 -13.72
CA THR A 269 30.61 6.65 -15.00
C THR A 269 31.37 7.84 -15.61
N GLU A 270 32.69 7.70 -15.83
CA GLU A 270 33.53 8.76 -16.43
C GLU A 270 33.27 8.96 -17.95
N ASN A 271 32.49 8.08 -18.58
CA ASN A 271 32.34 7.96 -20.05
C ASN A 271 30.89 7.79 -20.55
N GLU A 272 29.87 8.21 -19.80
CA GLU A 272 28.54 8.33 -20.41
C GLU A 272 28.50 9.63 -21.21
N GLU A 273 28.25 9.52 -22.53
CA GLU A 273 27.80 10.63 -23.37
C GLU A 273 26.78 11.45 -22.59
N ASP A 274 26.97 12.76 -22.58
CA ASP A 274 26.32 13.71 -21.71
C ASP A 274 24.81 13.39 -21.61
N ILE A 275 24.37 12.84 -20.46
CA ILE A 275 22.97 12.43 -20.21
C ILE A 275 22.02 13.64 -20.35
N SER A 276 22.59 14.86 -20.41
CA SER A 276 21.94 16.09 -20.83
C SER A 276 21.21 15.97 -22.17
N GLU A 277 21.69 15.18 -23.14
CA GLU A 277 21.02 15.01 -24.45
C GLU A 277 19.65 14.32 -24.36
N TYR A 278 19.41 13.55 -23.30
CA TYR A 278 18.14 12.84 -23.07
C TYR A 278 17.35 13.39 -21.87
N SER A 279 17.85 14.46 -21.26
CA SER A 279 17.21 15.17 -20.15
C SER A 279 16.47 16.39 -20.69
N THR A 280 15.21 16.57 -20.30
CA THR A 280 14.39 17.71 -20.74
C THR A 280 14.71 19.02 -20.01
N LEU A 281 15.72 19.03 -19.13
CA LEU A 281 16.13 20.21 -18.34
C LEU A 281 17.47 20.74 -18.86
N PRO A 282 17.55 22.02 -19.29
CA PRO A 282 18.81 22.64 -19.69
C PRO A 282 19.70 22.87 -18.46
N ASP A 283 20.99 22.56 -18.58
CA ASP A 283 22.09 22.99 -17.69
C ASP A 283 22.12 22.50 -16.23
N ILE A 284 21.76 21.24 -15.97
CA ILE A 284 22.07 20.59 -14.68
C ILE A 284 23.20 19.57 -14.86
N HIS A 285 24.46 20.03 -14.84
CA HIS A 285 25.65 19.19 -14.65
C HIS A 285 25.73 18.68 -13.20
N MET A 286 24.67 18.06 -12.68
CA MET A 286 24.74 17.38 -11.38
C MET A 286 25.27 15.96 -11.59
N ARG A 287 26.40 15.66 -10.94
CA ARG A 287 26.86 14.29 -10.74
C ARG A 287 25.88 13.57 -9.82
N VAL A 288 24.79 13.04 -10.37
CA VAL A 288 23.80 12.27 -9.62
C VAL A 288 24.19 10.79 -9.69
N ARG A 289 24.34 10.15 -8.54
CA ARG A 289 24.45 8.68 -8.51
C ARG A 289 23.12 8.08 -8.92
N ILE A 290 23.12 7.34 -10.03
CA ILE A 290 21.90 6.71 -10.54
C ILE A 290 21.44 5.63 -9.57
N VAL A 291 20.17 5.69 -9.20
CA VAL A 291 19.48 4.64 -8.44
C VAL A 291 18.96 3.61 -9.44
N PRO A 292 19.45 2.35 -9.45
CA PRO A 292 18.85 1.29 -10.26
C PRO A 292 17.40 1.08 -9.88
N VAL A 293 16.49 1.13 -10.86
CA VAL A 293 15.06 0.87 -10.65
C VAL A 293 14.60 -0.25 -11.57
N LEU A 294 14.06 -1.31 -10.96
CA LEU A 294 13.35 -2.37 -11.67
C LEU A 294 11.88 -1.97 -11.76
N GLY A 295 11.41 -1.62 -12.95
CA GLY A 295 10.07 -1.05 -13.21
C GLY A 295 8.88 -1.71 -12.49
N PRO A 296 8.80 -3.05 -12.40
CA PRO A 296 7.78 -3.74 -11.63
C PRO A 296 7.67 -3.30 -10.16
N MET A 297 8.77 -2.88 -9.52
CA MET A 297 8.73 -2.49 -8.10
C MET A 297 7.95 -1.18 -7.88
N PRO A 298 8.28 -0.03 -8.52
CA PRO A 298 7.42 1.15 -8.46
C PRO A 298 5.95 0.89 -8.81
N ALA A 299 5.68 0.01 -9.78
CA ALA A 299 4.32 -0.38 -10.14
C ALA A 299 3.57 -1.07 -8.99
N ILE A 300 4.22 -2.03 -8.33
CA ILE A 300 3.69 -2.70 -7.14
C ILE A 300 3.48 -1.70 -6.00
N TRP A 301 4.37 -0.72 -5.82
CA TRP A 301 4.17 0.36 -4.85
C TRP A 301 2.91 1.16 -5.17
N GLY A 302 2.74 1.59 -6.43
CA GLY A 302 1.58 2.36 -6.86
C GLY A 302 0.28 1.60 -6.62
N ASN A 303 0.27 0.31 -6.94
CA ASN A 303 -0.88 -0.57 -6.70
C ASN A 303 -1.19 -0.72 -5.21
N ALA A 304 -0.17 -0.90 -4.36
CA ALA A 304 -0.35 -1.03 -2.91
C ALA A 304 -0.86 0.27 -2.27
N LEU A 305 -0.37 1.44 -2.72
CA LEU A 305 -0.86 2.75 -2.28
C LEU A 305 -2.33 2.93 -2.65
N ALA A 306 -2.69 2.67 -3.91
CA ALA A 306 -4.07 2.76 -4.36
C ALA A 306 -4.99 1.83 -3.55
N MET A 307 -4.57 0.58 -3.32
CA MET A 307 -5.35 -0.37 -2.52
C MET A 307 -5.55 0.11 -1.08
N TYR A 308 -4.52 0.70 -0.47
CA TYR A 308 -4.65 1.30 0.86
C TYR A 308 -5.69 2.41 0.90
N VAL A 309 -5.66 3.30 -0.10
CA VAL A 309 -6.61 4.42 -0.20
C VAL A 309 -8.03 3.91 -0.40
N ILE A 310 -8.24 2.97 -1.33
CA ILE A 310 -9.54 2.35 -1.60
C ILE A 310 -10.10 1.71 -0.33
N ASN A 311 -9.30 0.88 0.36
CA ASN A 311 -9.76 0.22 1.58
C ASN A 311 -10.07 1.21 2.70
N THR A 312 -9.30 2.30 2.81
CA THR A 312 -9.53 3.32 3.83
C THR A 312 -10.83 4.08 3.57
N ILE A 313 -11.11 4.44 2.31
CA ILE A 313 -12.35 5.16 1.93
C ILE A 313 -13.58 4.24 2.07
N CYS A 314 -13.47 3.00 1.60
CA CYS A 314 -14.55 2.01 1.61
C CYS A 314 -14.72 1.28 2.96
N ASN A 315 -14.03 1.72 4.01
CA ASN A 315 -14.03 1.11 5.36
C ASN A 315 -13.81 -0.41 5.36
N GLN A 316 -13.02 -0.91 4.40
CA GLN A 316 -12.73 -2.33 4.27
C GLN A 316 -11.72 -2.75 5.34
N PRO A 317 -11.82 -3.98 5.88
CA PRO A 317 -10.86 -4.48 6.86
C PRO A 317 -9.47 -4.52 6.21
N PHE A 318 -8.61 -3.61 6.63
CA PHE A 318 -7.22 -3.53 6.20
C PHE A 318 -6.33 -3.40 7.43
N THR A 319 -5.79 -4.53 7.87
CA THR A 319 -4.89 -4.60 9.02
C THR A 319 -3.50 -4.92 8.50
N PRO A 320 -2.70 -3.92 8.09
CA PRO A 320 -1.38 -4.20 7.57
C PRO A 320 -0.50 -4.71 8.71
N GLN A 321 0.40 -5.64 8.41
CA GLN A 321 1.37 -6.11 9.40
C GLN A 321 2.36 -4.97 9.68
N PRO A 322 2.43 -4.38 10.89
CA PRO A 322 3.25 -3.20 11.15
C PRO A 322 4.74 -3.57 11.26
N VAL A 323 5.05 -4.86 11.39
CA VAL A 323 6.41 -5.40 11.51
C VAL A 323 6.51 -6.67 10.69
N GLU A 324 7.65 -6.89 10.02
CA GLU A 324 7.96 -8.18 9.41
C GLU A 324 7.86 -9.34 10.41
N SER A 325 7.40 -10.48 9.91
CA SER A 325 7.46 -11.73 10.66
C SER A 325 8.90 -12.05 11.08
N ARG A 326 9.07 -12.38 12.35
CA ARG A 326 10.39 -12.58 12.96
C ARG A 326 10.86 -14.01 12.76
N GLY A 327 12.13 -14.20 12.41
CA GLY A 327 12.71 -15.54 12.22
C GLY A 327 12.85 -16.35 13.52
N ARG A 328 13.05 -17.67 13.41
CA ARG A 328 13.13 -18.63 14.55
C ARG A 328 13.95 -18.16 15.77
N LYS A 329 15.16 -17.62 15.54
CA LYS A 329 16.04 -17.14 16.63
C LYS A 329 15.41 -16.05 17.50
N TYR A 330 14.57 -15.19 16.93
CA TYR A 330 13.86 -14.17 17.69
C TYR A 330 12.86 -14.82 18.65
N TRP A 331 12.05 -15.76 18.15
CA TRP A 331 11.07 -16.49 18.94
C TRP A 331 11.71 -17.35 20.02
N ASP A 332 12.83 -18.00 19.72
CA ASP A 332 13.62 -18.72 20.72
C ASP A 332 14.03 -17.81 21.88
N ASN A 333 14.55 -16.62 21.56
CA ASN A 333 14.98 -15.64 22.55
C ASN A 333 13.80 -15.03 23.32
N LEU A 334 12.68 -14.77 22.65
CA LEU A 334 11.46 -14.25 23.28
C LEU A 334 10.92 -15.27 24.29
N MET A 335 10.75 -16.54 23.87
CA MET A 335 10.23 -17.58 24.74
C MET A 335 11.13 -17.89 25.92
N ASN A 336 12.46 -17.87 25.73
CA ASN A 336 13.39 -18.01 26.85
C ASN A 336 13.20 -16.91 27.90
N LYS A 337 12.94 -15.67 27.48
CA LYS A 337 12.68 -14.55 28.39
C LYS A 337 11.30 -14.65 29.06
N VAL A 338 10.26 -14.99 28.30
CA VAL A 338 8.90 -15.17 28.81
C VAL A 338 8.87 -16.28 29.87
N ASN A 339 9.45 -17.45 29.56
CA ASN A 339 9.48 -18.59 30.49
C ASN A 339 10.27 -18.27 31.77
N ALA A 340 11.42 -17.58 31.64
CA ALA A 340 12.21 -17.16 32.79
C ALA A 340 11.45 -16.14 33.67
N ALA A 341 10.76 -15.17 33.05
CA ALA A 341 9.97 -14.17 33.74
C ALA A 341 8.75 -14.80 34.45
N GLU A 342 8.05 -15.70 33.76
CA GLU A 342 6.87 -16.40 34.24
C GLU A 342 7.21 -17.32 35.43
N THR A 343 8.28 -18.12 35.32
CA THR A 343 8.74 -18.99 36.41
C THR A 343 9.11 -18.16 37.66
N LYS A 344 9.79 -17.03 37.45
CA LYS A 344 10.15 -16.11 38.54
C LYS A 344 8.91 -15.44 39.16
N PHE A 345 7.94 -15.04 38.35
CA PHE A 345 6.71 -14.41 38.83
C PHE A 345 5.87 -15.40 39.64
N ALA A 346 5.64 -16.59 39.09
CA ALA A 346 4.89 -17.67 39.72
C ALA A 346 5.48 -18.07 41.09
N SER A 347 6.80 -18.28 41.16
CA SER A 347 7.49 -18.59 42.42
C SER A 347 7.43 -17.45 43.44
N THR A 348 7.56 -16.19 43.01
CA THR A 348 7.57 -15.04 43.93
C THR A 348 6.18 -14.76 44.51
N ARG A 349 5.13 -14.98 43.73
CA ARG A 349 3.73 -14.68 44.10
C ARG A 349 2.95 -15.91 44.58
N ASN A 350 3.55 -17.10 44.53
CA ASN A 350 2.93 -18.38 44.85
C ASN A 350 1.63 -18.63 44.05
N VAL A 351 1.70 -18.36 42.74
CA VAL A 351 0.60 -18.59 41.78
C VAL A 351 1.00 -19.69 40.79
N GLU A 352 0.01 -20.29 40.12
CA GLU A 352 0.25 -21.32 39.11
C GLU A 352 1.11 -20.76 37.96
N CYS A 353 2.13 -21.52 37.56
CA CYS A 353 2.97 -21.19 36.40
C CYS A 353 2.23 -21.54 35.12
N GLY A 354 2.01 -20.57 34.25
CA GLY A 354 1.45 -20.81 32.94
C GLY A 354 2.43 -21.50 32.00
N ASN A 355 1.89 -22.05 30.92
CA ASN A 355 2.66 -22.67 29.85
C ASN A 355 2.15 -22.13 28.52
N LEU A 356 3.03 -21.46 27.79
CA LEU A 356 2.76 -20.96 26.45
C LEU A 356 3.82 -21.56 25.53
N ASN A 357 3.40 -22.29 24.50
CA ASN A 357 4.34 -22.83 23.52
C ASN A 357 4.71 -21.78 22.46
N LYS A 358 5.64 -22.10 21.55
CA LYS A 358 6.12 -21.14 20.54
C LYS A 358 5.04 -20.76 19.52
N ASP A 359 4.20 -21.71 19.13
CA ASP A 359 3.15 -21.49 18.13
C ASP A 359 2.00 -20.66 18.73
N GLU A 360 1.68 -20.89 20.00
CA GLU A 360 0.76 -20.08 20.80
C GLU A 360 1.29 -18.65 21.01
N ALA A 361 2.58 -18.52 21.33
CA ALA A 361 3.21 -17.20 21.44
C ALA A 361 3.25 -16.46 20.10
N PHE A 362 3.47 -17.19 19.00
CA PHE A 362 3.38 -16.66 17.65
C PHE A 362 1.96 -16.18 17.34
N PHE A 363 0.95 -16.99 17.63
CA PHE A 363 -0.46 -16.63 17.46
C PHE A 363 -0.83 -15.39 18.27
N VAL A 364 -0.45 -15.32 19.54
CA VAL A 364 -0.70 -14.15 20.38
C VAL A 364 -0.01 -12.92 19.79
N VAL A 365 1.30 -12.96 19.57
CA VAL A 365 2.05 -11.75 19.20
C VAL A 365 1.79 -11.32 17.76
N GLU A 366 1.77 -12.24 16.79
CA GLU A 366 1.61 -11.92 15.37
C GLU A 366 0.13 -11.84 14.96
N TYR A 367 -0.70 -12.80 15.35
CA TYR A 367 -2.08 -12.87 14.85
C TYR A 367 -3.05 -12.00 15.65
N LEU A 368 -3.06 -12.12 16.98
CA LEU A 368 -3.99 -11.36 17.83
C LEU A 368 -3.59 -9.89 17.97
N TRP A 369 -2.29 -9.62 18.06
CA TRP A 369 -1.77 -8.31 18.46
C TRP A 369 -0.87 -7.64 17.41
N ASN A 370 -0.59 -8.32 16.30
CA ASN A 370 0.12 -7.75 15.15
C ASN A 370 1.45 -7.07 15.52
N TYR A 371 2.24 -7.68 16.41
CA TYR A 371 3.49 -7.17 16.97
C TYR A 371 3.40 -5.87 17.79
N LEU A 372 2.20 -5.40 18.12
CA LEU A 372 1.97 -4.19 18.90
C LEU A 372 1.79 -4.49 20.39
N SER A 373 2.24 -3.58 21.24
CA SER A 373 1.91 -3.61 22.66
C SER A 373 0.40 -3.42 22.87
N ALA A 374 -0.19 -4.29 23.70
CA ALA A 374 -1.57 -4.19 24.15
C ALA A 374 -1.89 -2.91 24.92
N PHE A 375 -0.87 -2.23 25.46
CA PHE A 375 -1.04 -0.95 26.15
C PHE A 375 -0.85 0.24 25.22
N SER A 376 0.36 0.41 24.68
CA SER A 376 0.71 1.63 23.92
C SER A 376 0.37 1.57 22.43
N GLY A 377 0.09 0.38 21.89
CA GLY A 377 -0.07 0.19 20.45
C GLY A 377 1.23 0.41 19.66
N ILE A 378 2.39 0.34 20.31
CA ILE A 378 3.71 0.56 19.72
C ILE A 378 4.41 -0.79 19.55
N ALA A 379 5.19 -0.96 18.47
CA ALA A 379 5.96 -2.17 18.25
C ALA A 379 7.31 -2.18 18.99
N SER A 380 8.00 -3.32 18.97
CA SER A 380 9.34 -3.45 19.55
C SER A 380 10.34 -2.48 18.91
N SER A 381 11.15 -1.81 19.73
CA SER A 381 12.26 -0.95 19.29
C SER A 381 13.63 -1.54 19.67
N GLN A 382 14.72 -0.90 19.22
CA GLN A 382 16.08 -1.30 19.66
C GLN A 382 16.32 -1.09 21.17
N ARG A 383 15.58 -0.16 21.80
CA ARG A 383 15.76 0.18 23.23
C ARG A 383 14.82 -0.59 24.14
N ASP A 384 13.65 -0.96 23.63
CA ASP A 384 12.61 -1.62 24.40
C ASP A 384 11.92 -2.66 23.53
N GLY A 385 12.11 -3.92 23.89
CA GLY A 385 11.61 -5.07 23.14
C GLY A 385 10.19 -5.43 23.55
N LEU A 386 9.52 -6.24 22.73
CA LEU A 386 8.24 -6.85 23.09
C LEU A 386 8.49 -8.09 23.97
N THR A 387 7.62 -8.31 24.96
CA THR A 387 7.51 -9.52 25.78
C THR A 387 6.05 -9.90 25.93
N ILE A 388 5.77 -11.13 26.33
CA ILE A 388 4.40 -11.58 26.68
C ILE A 388 4.24 -11.50 28.20
N ALA A 389 3.10 -10.99 28.65
CA ALA A 389 2.69 -10.89 30.04
C ALA A 389 1.28 -11.45 30.23
N ARG A 390 0.94 -11.79 31.48
CA ARG A 390 -0.42 -12.12 31.90
C ARG A 390 -1.29 -10.87 31.80
N TRP A 391 -2.52 -10.99 31.32
CA TRP A 391 -3.50 -9.91 31.40
C TRP A 391 -4.07 -9.81 32.82
N ASP A 392 -4.65 -10.92 33.27
CA ASP A 392 -5.09 -11.14 34.64
C ASP A 392 -3.95 -11.81 35.40
N ILE A 393 -3.30 -11.04 36.27
CA ILE A 393 -2.09 -11.47 37.01
C ILE A 393 -2.35 -12.66 37.94
N GLU A 394 -3.61 -12.88 38.35
CA GLU A 394 -4.02 -13.97 39.23
C GLU A 394 -4.18 -15.29 38.47
N LYS A 395 -4.41 -15.23 37.15
CA LYS A 395 -4.56 -16.42 36.29
C LYS A 395 -3.21 -16.84 35.69
N PRO A 396 -3.01 -18.13 35.40
CA PRO A 396 -1.79 -18.60 34.73
C PRO A 396 -1.65 -17.98 33.34
N LEU A 397 -0.42 -17.91 32.84
CA LEU A 397 -0.17 -17.52 31.45
C LEU A 397 -0.70 -18.59 30.49
N SER A 398 -1.60 -18.20 29.61
CA SER A 398 -2.25 -19.03 28.59
C SER A 398 -2.63 -18.15 27.40
N VAL A 399 -3.02 -18.74 26.26
CA VAL A 399 -3.43 -17.98 25.05
C VAL A 399 -4.53 -16.96 25.33
N ASP A 400 -5.51 -17.31 26.17
CA ASP A 400 -6.64 -16.47 26.56
C ASP A 400 -6.33 -15.48 27.69
N ASN A 401 -5.11 -15.50 28.22
CA ASN A 401 -4.64 -14.59 29.26
C ASN A 401 -3.28 -13.95 28.92
N ALA A 402 -2.84 -14.03 27.66
CA ALA A 402 -1.55 -13.53 27.22
C ALA A 402 -1.72 -12.23 26.44
N ILE A 403 -1.00 -11.19 26.87
CA ILE A 403 -0.91 -9.91 26.17
C ILE A 403 0.56 -9.53 25.90
N PRO A 404 0.89 -9.07 24.69
CA PRO A 404 2.19 -8.49 24.42
C PRO A 404 2.29 -7.09 25.03
N LEU A 405 3.43 -6.80 25.65
CA LEU A 405 3.77 -5.50 26.19
C LEU A 405 5.24 -5.19 25.88
N LEU A 406 5.61 -3.91 25.86
CA LEU A 406 7.02 -3.57 25.92
C LEU A 406 7.62 -4.04 27.25
N VAL A 407 8.91 -4.36 27.30
CA VAL A 407 9.57 -4.83 28.53
C VAL A 407 9.42 -3.81 29.67
N SER A 408 9.49 -2.51 29.35
CA SER A 408 9.23 -1.45 30.35
C SER A 408 7.77 -1.39 30.82
N GLU A 409 6.82 -1.69 29.96
CA GLU A 409 5.38 -1.71 30.26
C GLU A 409 5.01 -2.94 31.08
N ALA A 410 5.51 -4.13 30.72
CA ALA A 410 5.33 -5.35 31.49
C ALA A 410 5.84 -5.20 32.93
N ALA A 411 6.98 -4.54 33.12
CA ALA A 411 7.52 -4.27 34.46
C ALA A 411 6.57 -3.39 35.30
N ARG A 412 5.91 -2.40 34.68
CA ARG A 412 4.90 -1.54 35.32
C ARG A 412 3.59 -2.27 35.54
N HIS A 413 3.18 -3.12 34.60
CA HIS A 413 1.97 -3.96 34.69
C HIS A 413 2.03 -4.86 35.92
N TYR A 414 3.14 -5.56 36.12
CA TYR A 414 3.37 -6.40 37.30
C TYR A 414 3.73 -5.62 38.59
N GLY A 415 3.75 -4.28 38.53
CA GLY A 415 4.10 -3.43 39.68
C GLY A 415 5.55 -3.57 40.16
N THR A 416 6.45 -4.08 39.33
CA THR A 416 7.86 -4.33 39.69
C THR A 416 8.75 -3.09 39.55
N LYS A 417 8.36 -2.13 38.69
CA LYS A 417 9.07 -0.85 38.50
C LYS A 417 8.09 0.27 38.14
N GLY A 418 8.27 1.43 38.77
CA GLY A 418 7.54 2.66 38.42
C GLY A 418 6.06 2.64 38.83
N LYS A 419 5.30 3.62 38.32
CA LYS A 419 3.85 3.68 38.53
C LYS A 419 3.14 2.59 37.70
N PRO A 420 2.09 1.95 38.22
CA PRO A 420 1.26 1.01 37.46
C PRO A 420 0.82 1.58 36.10
N LEU A 421 0.53 0.70 35.14
CA LEU A 421 -0.03 1.13 33.87
C LEU A 421 -1.46 1.67 34.08
N PRO A 422 -1.78 2.87 33.59
CA PRO A 422 -3.13 3.43 33.69
C PRO A 422 -4.03 2.78 32.62
N TRP A 423 -4.61 1.63 32.94
CA TRP A 423 -5.58 0.96 32.07
C TRP A 423 -6.88 1.77 32.05
N THR A 424 -7.28 2.26 30.88
CA THR A 424 -8.60 2.89 30.70
C THR A 424 -9.66 1.79 30.51
N GLU A 425 -10.90 2.06 30.92
CA GLU A 425 -12.01 1.10 30.73
C GLU A 425 -12.18 0.68 29.26
N GLN A 426 -12.03 1.64 28.34
CA GLN A 426 -12.11 1.36 26.90
C GLN A 426 -11.05 0.35 26.47
N LYS A 427 -9.80 0.50 26.95
CA LYS A 427 -8.70 -0.40 26.59
C LYS A 427 -8.87 -1.79 27.21
N GLN A 428 -9.37 -1.85 28.44
CA GLN A 428 -9.71 -3.13 29.09
C GLN A 428 -10.75 -3.91 28.28
N ARG A 429 -11.85 -3.25 27.88
CA ARG A 429 -12.89 -3.88 27.05
C ARG A 429 -12.37 -4.35 25.69
N GLU A 430 -11.47 -3.57 25.07
CA GLU A 430 -10.82 -3.96 23.82
C GLU A 430 -9.99 -5.25 23.99
N ILE A 431 -9.15 -5.31 25.04
CA ILE A 431 -8.32 -6.48 25.36
C ILE A 431 -9.19 -7.70 25.64
N GLU A 432 -10.21 -7.56 26.49
CA GLU A 432 -11.12 -8.65 26.85
C GLU A 432 -11.87 -9.19 25.63
N ARG A 433 -12.25 -8.31 24.69
CA ARG A 433 -12.88 -8.72 23.43
C ARG A 433 -11.92 -9.53 22.55
N ILE A 434 -10.67 -9.08 22.42
CA ILE A 434 -9.63 -9.80 21.64
C ILE A 434 -9.37 -11.19 22.25
N LEU A 435 -9.21 -11.26 23.57
CA LEU A 435 -8.96 -12.53 24.28
C LEU A 435 -10.17 -13.45 24.32
N ALA A 436 -11.40 -12.92 24.25
CA ALA A 436 -12.60 -13.75 24.13
C ALA A 436 -12.70 -14.41 22.74
N ASN A 437 -12.35 -13.65 21.70
CA ASN A 437 -12.38 -14.15 20.32
C ASN A 437 -11.28 -15.18 20.06
N SER A 438 -10.12 -15.08 20.73
CA SER A 438 -9.03 -16.06 20.61
C SER A 438 -9.38 -17.47 21.10
N LYS A 439 -10.52 -17.65 21.79
CA LYS A 439 -11.05 -18.97 22.15
C LYS A 439 -11.85 -19.65 21.04
N GLN A 440 -12.31 -18.88 20.05
CA GLN A 440 -13.14 -19.37 18.95
C GLN A 440 -12.33 -19.74 17.71
N GLU A 441 -11.18 -19.10 17.53
CA GLU A 441 -10.19 -19.36 16.48
C GLU A 441 -9.15 -20.40 16.92
#